data_AF-A0A3D3M837-F1
#
_entry.id   AF-A0A3D3M837-F1
#
_cell.length_a   1.000
_cell.length_b   1.000
_cell.length_c   1.000
_cell.angle_alpha   90.00
_cell.angle_beta   90.00
_cell.angle_gamma   90.00
#
_symmetry.space_group_name_H-M   'P 1'
#
loop_
_entity.id
_entity.type
_entity.pdbx_description
1 polymer ?
#
loop_
_entity_poly.entity_id
_entity_poly.type
_entity_poly.pdbx_seq_one_letter_code
_entity_poly.pdbx_strand_id
1 'polypeptide(L)'
;MEFKPTLVDYTQEEFKSLVATIWNAATDKGSQARLIEHFDQIVGHPFGADLLFYPPDLETGNEHSIESVLSHVQQWHNTQGKAAFKDEPVPVTSTKPPVPLSPQERKVESSRKNLEKVNQLIVDIDSAVQSANEALTHFTRLLDQWRAKPLDARSIAEHMQEMTTLEMAQSAAVRAITSLATLKLKVQFAKSDAERNLSSSFRDPAIQASVLEIIQRGSAHYLSSLEEIDQRHQKTHTDCMPLLKAAEEHLVIRLAAPGASIDKTPSVMHVSARDAQLRPCVMFAAERTVMDVQHFNPMKRAIRSVVAEYAWQASSLDEQHPGTFSGVASFIFDHWKARDRYVVSVPLEDLMPIDGLDWQALANEDGEVGLPYRLSTRSAPMKAGKLAIGLTQITALEQICLTPTVGERIPAKVKVRRVETTPAGDAFLYTKADQAPLVIRWSRSCPFTLEPPPARRSVASYVSIPQTPLLESFESSETLRFDDVVLVFPAGSGLQPLYLMFKGDRSLAT
;
A
#
# COMPACT_ATOMS: atom_id res chain seq x y z
N MET A 1 -26.59 -22.03 10.37
CA MET A 1 -26.25 -21.43 11.68
C MET A 1 -27.55 -21.21 12.44
N GLU A 2 -27.59 -21.47 13.75
CA GLU A 2 -28.77 -21.20 14.57
C GLU A 2 -28.70 -19.77 15.12
N PHE A 3 -29.79 -19.00 14.95
CA PHE A 3 -29.90 -17.66 15.51
C PHE A 3 -30.33 -17.74 16.97
N LYS A 4 -29.61 -17.03 17.84
CA LYS A 4 -29.98 -16.88 19.24
C LYS A 4 -30.51 -15.45 19.44
N PRO A 5 -31.55 -15.27 20.26
CA PRO A 5 -32.28 -14.01 20.35
C PRO A 5 -31.48 -12.92 21.07
N THR A 6 -30.49 -13.28 21.88
CA THR A 6 -29.69 -12.31 22.64
C THR A 6 -28.21 -12.62 22.57
N LEU A 7 -27.36 -11.59 22.67
CA LEU A 7 -25.91 -11.73 22.61
C LEU A 7 -25.35 -12.65 23.72
N VAL A 8 -25.93 -12.59 24.92
CA VAL A 8 -25.49 -13.38 26.08
C VAL A 8 -25.69 -14.89 25.89
N ASP A 9 -26.50 -15.30 24.91
CA ASP A 9 -26.67 -16.71 24.57
C ASP A 9 -25.56 -17.25 23.65
N TYR A 10 -24.78 -16.36 23.01
CA TYR A 10 -23.64 -16.69 22.16
C TYR A 10 -22.37 -16.90 22.98
N THR A 11 -21.59 -17.93 22.66
CA THR A 11 -20.17 -17.97 23.02
C THR A 11 -19.37 -17.05 22.11
N GLN A 12 -18.15 -16.67 22.53
CA GLN A 12 -17.26 -15.86 21.69
C GLN A 12 -17.02 -16.51 20.33
N GLU A 13 -16.78 -17.83 20.30
CA GLU A 13 -16.53 -18.56 19.05
C GLU A 13 -17.78 -18.62 18.14
N GLU A 14 -18.98 -18.77 18.71
CA GLU A 14 -20.21 -18.69 17.93
C GLU A 14 -20.43 -17.28 17.35
N PHE A 15 -20.10 -16.24 18.10
CA PHE A 15 -20.18 -14.86 17.63
C PHE A 15 -19.14 -14.56 16.54
N LYS A 16 -17.90 -15.02 16.70
CA LYS A 16 -16.86 -14.93 15.66
C LYS A 16 -17.30 -15.65 14.38
N SER A 17 -17.94 -16.82 14.51
CA SER A 17 -18.50 -17.55 13.38
C SER A 17 -19.62 -16.77 12.67
N LEU A 18 -20.45 -16.02 13.41
CA LEU A 18 -21.47 -15.16 12.85
C LEU A 18 -20.84 -14.04 12.00
N VAL A 19 -19.85 -13.33 12.56
CA VAL A 19 -19.12 -12.26 11.86
C VAL A 19 -18.37 -12.81 10.64
N ALA A 20 -17.71 -13.95 10.76
CA ALA A 20 -17.04 -14.62 9.64
C ALA A 20 -18.02 -14.97 8.51
N THR A 21 -19.22 -15.42 8.87
CA THR A 21 -20.27 -15.77 7.90
C THR A 21 -20.82 -14.53 7.20
N ILE A 22 -20.99 -13.41 7.91
CA ILE A 22 -21.40 -12.11 7.33
C ILE A 22 -20.38 -11.62 6.30
N TRP A 23 -19.08 -11.73 6.61
CA TRP A 23 -17.98 -11.32 5.73
C TRP A 23 -17.65 -12.32 4.62
N ASN A 24 -18.22 -13.53 4.66
CA ASN A 24 -18.03 -14.51 3.60
C ASN A 24 -18.94 -14.21 2.39
N ALA A 25 -18.31 -13.94 1.24
CA ALA A 25 -18.98 -13.56 -0.01
C ALA A 25 -19.75 -14.69 -0.71
N ALA A 26 -19.81 -15.90 -0.14
CA ALA A 26 -20.54 -17.04 -0.68
C ALA A 26 -22.06 -17.04 -0.35
N THR A 27 -22.53 -16.05 0.42
CA THR A 27 -23.94 -15.95 0.86
C THR A 27 -24.74 -15.05 -0.11
N ASP A 28 -25.97 -15.44 -0.46
CA ASP A 28 -26.84 -14.60 -1.31
C ASP A 28 -27.23 -13.28 -0.61
N LYS A 29 -27.52 -12.23 -1.38
CA LYS A 29 -27.82 -10.88 -0.85
C LYS A 29 -28.93 -10.84 0.20
N GLY A 30 -30.00 -11.63 0.02
CA GLY A 30 -31.14 -11.64 0.94
C GLY A 30 -30.82 -12.34 2.26
N SER A 31 -30.00 -13.38 2.22
CA SER A 31 -29.48 -14.03 3.43
C SER A 31 -28.41 -13.19 4.13
N GLN A 32 -27.58 -12.46 3.38
CA GLN A 32 -26.59 -11.54 3.96
C GLN A 32 -27.26 -10.36 4.68
N ALA A 33 -28.30 -9.76 4.09
CA ALA A 33 -29.07 -8.70 4.73
C ALA A 33 -29.68 -9.15 6.06
N ARG A 34 -30.24 -10.36 6.11
CA ARG A 34 -30.80 -10.95 7.34
C ARG A 34 -29.73 -11.20 8.41
N LEU A 35 -28.51 -11.58 8.02
CA LEU A 35 -27.40 -11.76 8.96
C LEU A 35 -26.92 -10.43 9.55
N ILE A 36 -26.86 -9.37 8.73
CA ILE A 36 -26.49 -8.02 9.19
C ILE A 36 -27.56 -7.46 10.12
N GLU A 37 -28.84 -7.62 9.77
CA GLU A 37 -29.97 -7.21 10.61
C GLU A 37 -29.98 -7.95 11.95
N HIS A 38 -29.74 -9.27 11.93
CA HIS A 38 -29.62 -10.06 13.15
C HIS A 38 -28.47 -9.59 14.03
N PHE A 39 -27.31 -9.29 13.43
CA PHE A 39 -26.18 -8.71 14.15
C PHE A 39 -26.57 -7.40 14.84
N ASP A 40 -27.18 -6.47 14.10
CA ASP A 40 -27.61 -5.16 14.60
C ASP A 40 -28.56 -5.29 15.81
N GLN A 41 -29.49 -6.24 15.74
CA GLN A 41 -30.46 -6.50 16.81
C GLN A 41 -29.83 -7.03 18.09
N ILE A 42 -28.86 -7.95 17.99
CA ILE A 42 -28.29 -8.60 19.18
C ILE A 42 -27.17 -7.79 19.83
N VAL A 43 -26.42 -6.99 19.06
CA VAL A 43 -25.13 -6.46 19.54
C VAL A 43 -25.24 -5.35 20.58
N GLY A 44 -26.38 -4.67 20.69
CA GLY A 44 -26.63 -3.65 21.73
C GLY A 44 -25.64 -2.47 21.78
N HIS A 45 -24.77 -2.33 20.79
CA HIS A 45 -23.78 -1.26 20.65
C HIS A 45 -24.40 -0.06 19.92
N PRO A 46 -24.11 1.20 20.30
CA PRO A 46 -24.66 2.38 19.63
C PRO A 46 -24.40 2.47 18.12
N PHE A 47 -23.31 1.86 17.65
CA PHE A 47 -22.94 1.78 16.23
C PHE A 47 -23.53 0.56 15.51
N GLY A 48 -24.13 -0.40 16.21
CA GLY A 48 -24.83 -1.51 15.57
C GLY A 48 -24.02 -2.21 14.48
N ALA A 49 -24.63 -2.44 13.33
CA ALA A 49 -24.03 -3.02 12.14
C ALA A 49 -22.85 -2.22 11.55
N ASP A 50 -22.70 -0.93 11.87
CA ASP A 50 -21.55 -0.15 11.38
C ASP A 50 -20.23 -0.68 11.94
N LEU A 51 -20.24 -1.39 13.08
CA LEU A 51 -19.06 -2.08 13.60
C LEU A 51 -18.47 -3.11 12.63
N LEU A 52 -19.27 -3.65 11.69
CA LEU A 52 -18.85 -4.66 10.73
C LEU A 52 -18.09 -4.08 9.52
N PHE A 53 -18.23 -2.78 9.26
CA PHE A 53 -17.74 -2.13 8.03
C PHE A 53 -16.94 -0.85 8.30
N TYR A 54 -17.27 -0.14 9.38
CA TYR A 54 -16.76 1.19 9.75
C TYR A 54 -16.59 1.35 11.27
N PRO A 55 -15.79 0.52 11.97
CA PRO A 55 -15.53 0.72 13.38
C PRO A 55 -14.87 2.07 13.68
N PRO A 56 -15.05 2.62 14.89
CA PRO A 56 -14.65 3.99 15.25
C PRO A 56 -13.15 4.26 15.11
N ASP A 57 -12.33 3.22 15.23
CA ASP A 57 -10.87 3.32 15.23
C ASP A 57 -10.25 2.99 13.86
N LEU A 58 -11.06 2.83 12.80
CA LEU A 58 -10.58 2.50 11.45
C LEU A 58 -9.61 3.58 10.90
N GLU A 59 -9.81 4.84 11.29
CA GLU A 59 -8.96 5.97 10.87
C GLU A 59 -7.61 6.03 11.60
N THR A 60 -7.45 5.30 12.72
CA THR A 60 -6.20 5.27 13.51
C THR A 60 -5.23 4.15 13.10
N GLY A 61 -5.57 3.37 12.07
CA GLY A 61 -4.70 2.31 11.54
C GLY A 61 -4.77 0.98 12.31
N ASN A 62 -5.79 0.78 13.16
CA ASN A 62 -6.04 -0.50 13.82
C ASN A 62 -6.54 -1.55 12.81
N GLU A 63 -6.15 -2.81 13.00
CA GLU A 63 -6.57 -3.91 12.14
C GLU A 63 -8.10 -4.12 12.20
N HIS A 64 -8.77 -4.00 11.06
CA HIS A 64 -10.18 -4.36 10.91
C HIS A 64 -10.33 -5.89 10.81
N SER A 65 -10.44 -6.54 11.96
CA SER A 65 -10.51 -8.01 12.08
C SER A 65 -11.73 -8.47 12.89
N ILE A 66 -12.04 -9.77 12.83
CA ILE A 66 -13.12 -10.38 13.63
C ILE A 66 -12.85 -10.15 15.12
N GLU A 67 -11.59 -10.24 15.54
CA GLU A 67 -11.16 -9.99 16.92
C GLU A 67 -11.38 -8.52 17.33
N SER A 68 -11.18 -7.58 16.41
CA SER A 68 -11.49 -6.17 16.65
C SER A 68 -12.98 -5.97 16.90
N VAL A 69 -13.86 -6.56 16.08
CA VAL A 69 -15.33 -6.47 16.28
C VAL A 69 -15.74 -7.09 17.62
N LEU A 70 -15.22 -8.27 17.96
CA LEU A 70 -15.46 -8.91 19.26
C LEU A 70 -15.05 -7.99 20.42
N SER A 71 -13.85 -7.42 20.35
CA SER A 71 -13.30 -6.54 21.38
C SER A 71 -14.16 -5.29 21.61
N HIS A 72 -14.63 -4.63 20.55
CA HIS A 72 -15.52 -3.46 20.67
C HIS A 72 -16.83 -3.79 21.39
N VAL A 73 -17.45 -4.92 21.00
CA VAL A 73 -18.72 -5.38 21.58
C VAL A 73 -18.54 -5.77 23.05
N GLN A 74 -17.44 -6.48 23.35
CA GLN A 74 -17.09 -6.91 24.69
C GLN A 74 -16.80 -5.71 25.60
N GLN A 75 -15.94 -4.79 25.16
CA GLN A 75 -15.58 -3.59 25.91
C GLN A 75 -16.81 -2.75 26.24
N TRP A 76 -17.71 -2.56 25.28
CA TRP A 76 -18.95 -1.83 25.49
C TRP A 76 -19.83 -2.46 26.59
N HIS A 77 -20.13 -3.76 26.52
CA HIS A 77 -20.94 -4.41 27.55
C HIS A 77 -20.25 -4.41 28.92
N ASN A 78 -18.93 -4.56 28.94
CA ASN A 78 -18.14 -4.49 30.16
C ASN A 78 -18.21 -3.08 30.79
N THR A 79 -18.26 -2.00 29.99
CA THR A 79 -18.52 -0.64 30.52
C THR A 79 -19.91 -0.49 31.14
N GLN A 80 -20.88 -1.29 30.69
CA GLN A 80 -22.25 -1.34 31.23
C GLN A 80 -22.38 -2.35 32.39
N GLY A 81 -21.30 -3.01 32.81
CA GLY A 81 -21.28 -3.99 33.90
C GLY A 81 -21.99 -5.31 33.56
N LYS A 82 -22.05 -5.69 32.28
CA LYS A 82 -22.66 -6.95 31.81
C LYS A 82 -21.60 -7.77 31.06
N ALA A 83 -21.67 -9.09 31.18
CA ALA A 83 -20.96 -9.96 30.23
C ALA A 83 -21.59 -9.80 28.84
N ALA A 84 -20.78 -9.75 27.79
CA ALA A 84 -21.27 -9.77 26.42
C ALA A 84 -21.67 -11.19 26.00
N PHE A 85 -20.90 -12.21 26.40
CA PHE A 85 -21.02 -13.58 25.90
C PHE A 85 -21.28 -14.62 27.01
N LYS A 86 -21.80 -15.78 26.62
CA LYS A 86 -22.15 -16.92 27.48
C LYS A 86 -20.95 -17.49 28.24
N ASP A 87 -19.80 -17.54 27.58
CA ASP A 87 -18.52 -18.07 28.08
C ASP A 87 -17.63 -16.98 28.67
N GLU A 88 -18.11 -15.74 28.73
CA GLU A 88 -17.41 -14.65 29.38
C GLU A 88 -17.73 -14.64 30.88
N PRO A 89 -16.72 -14.67 31.77
CA PRO A 89 -16.97 -14.42 33.18
C PRO A 89 -17.53 -13.01 33.34
N VAL A 90 -18.67 -12.88 34.02
CA VAL A 90 -19.25 -11.56 34.35
C VAL A 90 -18.12 -10.71 34.94
N PRO A 91 -17.81 -9.55 34.34
CA PRO A 91 -16.77 -8.69 34.86
C PRO A 91 -17.11 -8.42 36.31
N VAL A 92 -16.18 -8.73 37.22
CA VAL A 92 -16.30 -8.31 38.60
C VAL A 92 -16.13 -6.80 38.57
N THR A 93 -17.20 -6.07 38.26
CA THR A 93 -17.24 -4.64 38.52
C THR A 93 -17.05 -4.54 40.02
N SER A 94 -15.93 -3.96 40.44
CA SER A 94 -15.79 -3.37 41.76
C SER A 94 -17.07 -2.59 42.06
N THR A 95 -17.98 -3.17 42.84
CA THR A 95 -19.23 -2.53 43.28
C THR A 95 -19.01 -1.47 44.34
N LYS A 96 -17.74 -1.17 44.66
CA LYS A 96 -17.41 0.13 45.22
C LYS A 96 -17.29 1.11 44.06
N PRO A 97 -18.13 2.15 43.97
CA PRO A 97 -17.74 3.32 43.18
C PRO A 97 -16.30 3.66 43.58
N PRO A 98 -15.40 3.94 42.62
CA PRO A 98 -14.04 4.34 42.97
C PRO A 98 -14.18 5.42 44.03
N VAL A 99 -13.58 5.19 45.20
CA VAL A 99 -13.67 6.13 46.32
C VAL A 99 -13.41 7.49 45.70
N PRO A 100 -14.37 8.43 45.76
CA PRO A 100 -14.23 9.68 45.02
C PRO A 100 -12.97 10.35 45.53
N LEU A 101 -11.93 10.33 44.69
CA LEU A 101 -10.64 10.91 45.03
C LEU A 101 -10.91 12.32 45.53
N SER A 102 -10.34 12.66 46.67
CA SER A 102 -10.34 14.03 47.16
C SER A 102 -9.81 14.97 46.07
N PRO A 103 -10.18 16.26 46.09
CA PRO A 103 -9.63 17.22 45.15
C PRO A 103 -8.09 17.15 45.06
N GLN A 104 -7.41 16.89 46.19
CA GLN A 104 -5.96 16.74 46.22
C GLN A 104 -5.47 15.47 45.53
N GLU A 105 -6.10 14.32 45.79
CA GLU A 105 -5.73 13.06 45.13
C GLU A 105 -5.98 13.12 43.61
N ARG A 106 -7.02 13.83 43.14
CA ARG A 106 -7.24 14.06 41.70
C ARG A 106 -6.13 14.89 41.06
N LYS A 107 -5.65 15.92 41.76
CA LYS A 107 -4.53 16.75 41.30
C LYS A 107 -3.26 15.90 41.17
N VAL A 108 -2.97 15.08 42.17
CA VAL A 108 -1.80 14.19 42.17
C VAL A 108 -1.92 13.15 41.05
N GLU A 109 -3.06 12.48 40.92
CA GLU A 109 -3.28 11.44 39.92
C GLU A 109 -3.21 11.98 38.48
N SER A 110 -3.88 13.10 38.21
CA SER A 110 -3.79 13.75 36.89
C SER A 110 -2.37 14.24 36.59
N SER A 111 -1.66 14.75 37.59
CA SER A 111 -0.25 15.11 37.46
C SER A 111 0.65 13.92 37.17
N ARG A 112 0.44 12.76 37.83
CA ARG A 112 1.19 11.52 37.59
C ARG A 112 0.97 10.99 36.18
N LYS A 113 -0.28 10.98 35.70
CA LYS A 113 -0.58 10.61 34.31
C LYS A 113 0.10 11.54 33.31
N ASN A 114 0.21 12.83 33.62
CA ASN A 114 0.96 13.77 32.77
C ASN A 114 2.47 13.44 32.76
N LEU A 115 3.03 13.14 33.93
CA LEU A 115 4.43 12.76 34.07
C LEU A 115 4.74 11.48 33.28
N GLU A 116 3.88 10.47 33.35
CA GLU A 116 4.02 9.23 32.58
C GLU A 116 3.99 9.50 31.06
N LYS A 117 3.04 10.32 30.59
CA LYS A 117 2.98 10.72 29.17
C LYS A 117 4.23 11.44 28.70
N VAL A 118 4.78 12.34 29.51
CA VAL A 118 6.01 13.06 29.19
C VAL A 118 7.21 12.13 29.18
N ASN A 119 7.32 11.22 30.15
CA ASN A 119 8.38 10.21 30.17
C ASN A 119 8.31 9.30 28.93
N GLN A 120 7.12 8.86 28.54
CA GLN A 120 6.94 8.07 27.31
C GLN A 120 7.39 8.85 26.08
N LEU A 121 7.05 10.15 25.99
CA LEU A 121 7.53 10.99 24.90
C LEU A 121 9.07 11.10 24.87
N ILE A 122 9.74 11.14 26.02
CA ILE A 122 11.21 11.10 26.07
C ILE A 122 11.75 9.78 25.52
N VAL A 123 11.16 8.64 25.91
CA VAL A 123 11.54 7.34 25.36
C VAL A 123 11.35 7.29 23.85
N ASP A 124 10.24 7.83 23.35
CA ASP A 124 9.95 7.91 21.91
C ASP A 124 10.98 8.78 21.17
N ILE A 125 11.41 9.91 21.76
CA ILE A 125 12.47 10.78 21.22
C ILE A 125 13.79 10.00 21.15
N ASP A 126 14.22 9.41 22.26
CA ASP A 126 15.51 8.72 22.35
C ASP A 126 15.58 7.55 21.36
N SER A 127 14.49 6.78 21.26
CA SER A 127 14.37 5.67 20.31
C SER A 127 14.42 6.16 18.85
N ALA A 128 13.73 7.25 18.53
CA ALA A 128 13.74 7.83 17.18
C ALA A 128 15.12 8.41 16.81
N VAL A 129 15.79 9.09 17.75
CA VAL A 129 17.15 9.62 17.57
C VAL A 129 18.15 8.49 17.35
N GLN A 130 18.08 7.44 18.15
CA GLN A 130 18.94 6.26 18.00
C GLN A 130 18.72 5.61 16.62
N SER A 131 17.47 5.35 16.26
CA SER A 131 17.11 4.73 14.98
C SER A 131 17.62 5.53 13.78
N ALA A 132 17.47 6.85 13.80
CA ALA A 132 17.96 7.73 12.73
C ALA A 132 19.49 7.73 12.64
N ASN A 133 20.19 7.76 13.76
CA ASN A 133 21.66 7.71 13.81
C ASN A 133 22.22 6.38 13.32
N GLU A 134 21.63 5.26 13.73
CA GLU A 134 22.02 3.92 13.30
C GLU A 134 21.81 3.75 11.80
N ALA A 135 20.64 4.17 11.28
CA ALA A 135 20.32 4.08 9.87
C ALA A 135 21.26 4.94 9.00
N LEU A 136 21.52 6.19 9.41
CA LEU A 136 22.49 7.06 8.72
C LEU A 136 23.91 6.48 8.77
N THR A 137 24.33 5.93 9.90
CA THR A 137 25.67 5.33 10.05
C THR A 137 25.83 4.10 9.18
N HIS A 138 24.81 3.25 9.13
CA HIS A 138 24.79 2.10 8.23
C HIS A 138 24.86 2.53 6.76
N PHE A 139 24.08 3.53 6.37
CA PHE A 139 24.07 4.05 5.01
C PHE A 139 25.41 4.68 4.60
N THR A 140 25.98 5.55 5.43
CA THR A 140 27.31 6.15 5.16
C THR A 140 28.38 5.08 5.02
N ARG A 141 28.40 4.07 5.91
CA ARG A 141 29.37 2.97 5.84
C ARG A 141 29.27 2.19 4.52
N LEU A 142 28.04 1.89 4.07
CA LEU A 142 27.85 1.21 2.78
C LEU A 142 28.31 2.09 1.61
N LEU A 143 28.04 3.39 1.67
CA LEU A 143 28.48 4.34 0.64
C LEU A 143 30.00 4.41 0.56
N ASP A 144 30.71 4.42 1.70
CA ASP A 144 32.17 4.41 1.74
C ASP A 144 32.75 3.10 1.19
N GLN A 145 32.16 1.97 1.56
CA GLN A 145 32.55 0.66 1.02
C GLN A 145 32.36 0.59 -0.50
N TRP A 146 31.25 1.15 -0.99
CA TRP A 146 30.96 1.24 -2.41
C TRP A 146 31.98 2.13 -3.13
N ARG A 147 32.33 3.29 -2.57
CA ARG A 147 33.33 4.21 -3.16
C ARG A 147 34.72 3.60 -3.29
N ALA A 148 35.08 2.68 -2.39
CA ALA A 148 36.40 2.07 -2.38
C ALA A 148 36.67 1.15 -3.60
N LYS A 149 35.63 0.65 -4.28
CA LYS A 149 35.75 -0.25 -5.44
C LYS A 149 35.35 0.47 -6.74
N PRO A 150 36.22 0.58 -7.76
CA PRO A 150 35.86 1.14 -9.06
C PRO A 150 34.67 0.41 -9.71
N LEU A 151 33.83 1.13 -10.47
CA LEU A 151 32.65 0.55 -11.12
C LEU A 151 33.01 -0.54 -12.14
N ASP A 152 34.10 -0.36 -12.88
CA ASP A 152 34.56 -1.31 -13.91
C ASP A 152 35.08 -2.62 -13.32
N ALA A 153 35.47 -2.63 -12.04
CA ALA A 153 35.94 -3.82 -11.34
C ALA A 153 34.79 -4.73 -10.85
N ARG A 154 33.53 -4.35 -11.10
CA ARG A 154 32.34 -5.07 -10.62
C ARG A 154 31.72 -5.87 -11.74
N SER A 155 31.26 -7.09 -11.44
CA SER A 155 30.33 -7.77 -12.35
C SER A 155 29.00 -7.01 -12.44
N ILE A 156 28.21 -7.24 -13.49
CA ILE A 156 26.87 -6.63 -13.60
C ILE A 156 26.02 -7.02 -12.39
N ALA A 157 25.99 -8.32 -12.03
CA ALA A 157 25.25 -8.82 -10.88
C ALA A 157 25.68 -8.18 -9.55
N GLU A 158 27.00 -8.06 -9.31
CA GLU A 158 27.55 -7.40 -8.12
C GLU A 158 27.12 -5.93 -8.05
N HIS A 159 27.27 -5.19 -9.15
CA HIS A 159 26.88 -3.79 -9.22
C HIS A 159 25.39 -3.62 -8.92
N MET A 160 24.55 -4.48 -9.51
CA MET A 160 23.11 -4.47 -9.28
C MET A 160 22.74 -4.72 -7.81
N GLN A 161 23.41 -5.67 -7.15
CA GLN A 161 23.17 -6.03 -5.75
C GLN A 161 23.65 -4.93 -4.79
N GLU A 162 24.81 -4.33 -5.06
CA GLU A 162 25.35 -3.25 -4.25
C GLU A 162 24.47 -2.00 -4.33
N MET A 163 24.00 -1.61 -5.51
CA MET A 163 23.04 -0.51 -5.66
C MET A 163 21.73 -0.78 -4.93
N THR A 164 21.19 -2.01 -5.02
CA THR A 164 20.01 -2.44 -4.26
C THR A 164 20.21 -2.22 -2.76
N THR A 165 21.37 -2.63 -2.24
CA THR A 165 21.70 -2.52 -0.82
C THR A 165 21.82 -1.06 -0.37
N LEU A 166 22.41 -0.20 -1.21
CA LEU A 166 22.52 1.23 -0.95
C LEU A 166 21.16 1.94 -0.90
N GLU A 167 20.29 1.70 -1.88
CA GLU A 167 18.95 2.31 -1.91
C GLU A 167 18.09 1.87 -0.74
N MET A 168 18.19 0.60 -0.33
CA MET A 168 17.52 0.09 0.86
C MET A 168 17.98 0.83 2.13
N ALA A 169 19.29 1.02 2.28
CA ALA A 169 19.86 1.74 3.41
C ALA A 169 19.47 3.23 3.39
N GLN A 170 19.49 3.87 2.22
CA GLN A 170 19.02 5.25 2.04
C GLN A 170 17.56 5.39 2.45
N SER A 171 16.69 4.51 1.96
CA SER A 171 15.26 4.51 2.26
C SER A 171 14.99 4.30 3.75
N ALA A 172 15.75 3.41 4.40
CA ALA A 172 15.67 3.20 5.84
C ALA A 172 16.08 4.46 6.63
N ALA A 173 17.16 5.14 6.23
CA ALA A 173 17.58 6.40 6.83
C ALA A 173 16.51 7.49 6.69
N VAL A 174 15.96 7.69 5.48
CA VAL A 174 14.89 8.67 5.23
C VAL A 174 13.66 8.38 6.09
N ARG A 175 13.23 7.12 6.21
CA ARG A 175 12.11 6.74 7.09
C ARG A 175 12.38 7.04 8.55
N ALA A 176 13.56 6.70 9.07
CA ALA A 176 13.92 6.95 10.46
C ALA A 176 13.98 8.46 10.78
N ILE A 177 14.57 9.26 9.89
CA ILE A 177 14.61 10.72 10.01
C ILE A 177 13.20 11.32 9.98
N THR A 178 12.36 10.83 9.07
CA THR A 178 10.95 11.27 8.98
C THR A 178 10.21 10.96 10.28
N SER A 179 10.40 9.77 10.85
CA SER A 179 9.82 9.40 12.15
C SER A 179 10.22 10.39 13.25
N LEU A 180 11.50 10.75 13.35
CA LEU A 180 11.98 11.76 14.29
C LEU A 180 11.34 13.14 14.04
N ALA A 181 11.25 13.56 12.78
CA ALA A 181 10.65 14.85 12.40
C ALA A 181 9.16 14.93 12.76
N THR A 182 8.40 13.83 12.69
CA THR A 182 6.96 13.82 13.04
C THR A 182 6.69 14.08 14.53
N LEU A 183 7.67 13.91 15.41
CA LEU A 183 7.54 14.20 16.85
C LEU A 183 7.48 15.71 17.15
N LYS A 184 7.82 16.58 16.20
CA LYS A 184 7.95 18.04 16.40
C LYS A 184 6.75 18.66 17.11
N LEU A 185 5.54 18.40 16.63
CA LEU A 185 4.32 18.96 17.22
C LEU A 185 4.05 18.38 18.62
N LYS A 186 4.28 17.07 18.81
CA LYS A 186 4.11 16.42 20.13
C LYS A 186 5.03 17.06 21.17
N VAL A 187 6.31 17.29 20.82
CA VAL A 187 7.28 17.94 21.70
C VAL A 187 6.90 19.40 22.00
N GLN A 188 6.49 20.16 20.97
CA GLN A 188 6.05 21.55 21.15
C GLN A 188 4.83 21.64 22.08
N PHE A 189 3.80 20.82 21.86
CA PHE A 189 2.62 20.80 22.71
C PHE A 189 2.94 20.34 24.13
N ALA A 190 3.75 19.29 24.31
CA ALA A 190 4.14 18.84 25.63
C ALA A 190 4.88 19.91 26.43
N LYS A 191 5.76 20.69 25.78
CA LYS A 191 6.47 21.82 26.40
C LYS A 191 5.51 22.94 26.80
N SER A 192 4.67 23.41 25.88
CA SER A 192 3.70 24.48 26.16
C SER A 192 2.68 24.06 27.22
N ASP A 193 2.27 22.80 27.23
CA ASP A 193 1.39 22.25 28.24
C ASP A 193 2.07 22.22 29.61
N ALA A 194 3.33 21.77 29.70
CA ALA A 194 4.07 21.77 30.97
C ALA A 194 4.21 23.19 31.55
N GLU A 195 4.53 24.18 30.72
CA GLU A 195 4.63 25.59 31.12
C GLU A 195 3.29 26.12 31.66
N ARG A 196 2.18 25.84 30.95
CA ARG A 196 0.83 26.23 31.38
C ARG A 196 0.38 25.54 32.67
N ASN A 197 0.79 24.30 32.86
CA ASN A 197 0.32 23.46 33.96
C ASN A 197 0.96 23.81 35.32
N LEU A 198 2.05 24.58 35.35
CA LEU A 198 2.67 25.07 36.58
C LEU A 198 1.75 25.97 37.41
N SER A 199 0.94 26.80 36.74
CA SER A 199 -0.01 27.72 37.38
C SER A 199 -1.42 27.13 37.50
N SER A 200 -1.62 25.85 37.13
CA SER A 200 -2.93 25.22 37.11
C SER A 200 -3.42 24.87 38.51
N SER A 201 -4.61 25.35 38.86
CA SER A 201 -5.28 25.00 40.12
C SER A 201 -5.69 23.53 40.20
N PHE A 202 -5.71 22.80 39.08
CA PHE A 202 -6.14 21.41 38.97
C PHE A 202 -4.98 20.41 38.98
N ARG A 203 -3.74 20.85 39.21
CA ARG A 203 -2.56 19.98 39.18
C ARG A 203 -1.70 20.16 40.41
N ASP A 204 -0.96 19.11 40.74
CA ASP A 204 0.04 19.14 41.81
C ASP A 204 1.29 19.92 41.35
N PRO A 205 1.69 21.02 42.03
CA PRO A 205 2.74 21.91 41.57
C PRO A 205 4.14 21.27 41.62
N ALA A 206 4.41 20.38 42.58
CA ALA A 206 5.71 19.71 42.69
C ALA A 206 5.92 18.74 41.52
N ILE A 207 4.89 17.94 41.19
CA ILE A 207 4.96 17.04 40.05
C ILE A 207 5.05 17.84 38.74
N GLN A 208 4.30 18.95 38.59
CA GLN A 208 4.38 19.76 37.37
C GLN A 208 5.75 20.44 37.19
N ALA A 209 6.43 20.81 38.28
CA ALA A 209 7.81 21.30 38.21
C ALA A 209 8.76 20.22 37.66
N SER A 210 8.64 18.97 38.12
CA SER A 210 9.40 17.85 37.56
C SER A 210 9.05 17.58 36.10
N VAL A 211 7.77 17.63 35.73
CA VAL A 211 7.33 17.48 34.32
C VAL A 211 7.98 18.54 33.44
N LEU A 212 7.98 19.80 33.88
CA LEU A 212 8.59 20.90 33.15
C LEU A 212 10.08 20.67 32.94
N GLU A 213 10.81 20.29 34.00
CA GLU A 213 12.26 20.04 33.91
C GLU A 213 12.56 18.92 32.90
N ILE A 214 11.83 17.81 32.97
CA ILE A 214 12.00 16.66 32.08
C ILE A 214 11.74 17.07 30.62
N ILE A 215 10.61 17.73 30.34
CA ILE A 215 10.29 18.10 28.95
C ILE A 215 11.21 19.20 28.41
N GLN A 216 11.70 20.12 29.25
CA GLN A 216 12.67 21.13 28.83
C GLN A 216 13.96 20.46 28.36
N ARG A 217 14.51 19.54 29.16
CA ARG A 217 15.71 18.77 28.81
C ARG A 217 15.49 17.90 27.58
N GLY A 218 14.38 17.17 27.53
CA GLY A 218 14.01 16.33 26.39
C GLY A 218 13.83 17.13 25.10
N SER A 219 13.20 18.32 25.17
CA SER A 219 13.03 19.19 24.02
C SER A 219 14.35 19.76 23.51
N ALA A 220 15.30 20.08 24.40
CA ALA A 220 16.63 20.54 24.02
C ALA A 220 17.43 19.43 23.36
N HIS A 221 17.37 18.20 23.90
CA HIS A 221 17.99 17.02 23.29
C HIS A 221 17.40 16.77 21.89
N TYR A 222 16.07 16.74 21.77
CA TYR A 222 15.37 16.57 20.50
C TYR A 222 15.80 17.59 19.44
N LEU A 223 15.83 18.88 19.78
CA LEU A 223 16.20 19.93 18.83
C LEU A 223 17.66 19.82 18.37
N SER A 224 18.59 19.59 19.31
CA SER A 224 20.02 19.40 18.98
C SER A 224 20.22 18.20 18.08
N SER A 225 19.62 17.05 18.43
CA SER A 225 19.75 15.83 17.65
C SER A 225 19.10 15.94 16.27
N LEU A 226 17.94 16.61 16.16
CA LEU A 226 17.30 16.85 14.88
C LEU A 226 18.19 17.70 13.96
N GLU A 227 18.80 18.78 14.47
CA GLU A 227 19.70 19.62 13.70
C GLU A 227 20.95 18.86 13.23
N GLU A 228 21.60 18.10 14.11
CA GLU A 228 22.77 17.28 13.78
C GLU A 228 22.45 16.21 12.72
N ILE A 229 21.33 15.51 12.87
CA ILE A 229 20.85 14.49 11.94
C ILE A 229 20.52 15.11 10.59
N ASP A 230 19.84 16.26 10.56
CA ASP A 230 19.48 16.96 9.33
C ASP A 230 20.73 17.42 8.57
N GLN A 231 21.72 18.00 9.25
CA GLN A 231 22.99 18.40 8.63
C GLN A 231 23.73 17.21 8.04
N ARG A 232 23.79 16.09 8.78
CA ARG A 232 24.46 14.86 8.32
C ARG A 232 23.72 14.24 7.13
N HIS A 233 22.39 14.25 7.16
CA HIS A 233 21.57 13.75 6.06
C HIS A 233 21.76 14.59 4.79
N GLN A 234 21.76 15.92 4.90
CA GLN A 234 22.01 16.83 3.78
C GLN A 234 23.38 16.62 3.14
N LYS A 235 24.42 16.50 3.97
CA LYS A 235 25.78 16.22 3.50
C LYS A 235 25.84 14.87 2.78
N THR A 236 25.34 13.81 3.42
CA THR A 236 25.38 12.46 2.86
C THR A 236 24.59 12.35 1.56
N HIS A 237 23.44 13.03 1.46
CA HIS A 237 22.63 13.07 0.25
C HIS A 237 23.35 13.77 -0.90
N THR A 238 23.88 14.98 -0.66
CA THR A 238 24.64 15.75 -1.66
C THR A 238 25.80 14.95 -2.22
N ASP A 239 26.50 14.22 -1.34
CA ASP A 239 27.64 13.37 -1.65
C ASP A 239 27.26 12.08 -2.42
N CYS A 240 26.05 11.57 -2.20
CA CYS A 240 25.60 10.26 -2.72
C CYS A 240 24.86 10.37 -4.06
N MET A 241 24.01 11.39 -4.23
CA MET A 241 23.19 11.56 -5.43
C MET A 241 23.94 11.48 -6.76
N PRO A 242 25.06 12.21 -6.98
CA PRO A 242 25.77 12.12 -8.26
C PRO A 242 26.40 10.74 -8.49
N LEU A 243 26.77 10.04 -7.41
CA LEU A 243 27.37 8.71 -7.50
C LEU A 243 26.35 7.65 -7.89
N LEU A 244 25.16 7.65 -7.28
CA LEU A 244 24.08 6.73 -7.65
C LEU A 244 23.63 6.97 -9.10
N LYS A 245 23.57 8.23 -9.53
CA LYS A 245 23.25 8.57 -10.92
C LYS A 245 24.29 8.02 -11.90
N ALA A 246 25.58 8.24 -11.64
CA ALA A 246 26.65 7.71 -12.49
C ALA A 246 26.68 6.17 -12.50
N ALA A 247 26.34 5.53 -11.37
CA ALA A 247 26.22 4.09 -11.25
C ALA A 247 25.10 3.52 -12.13
N GLU A 248 23.92 4.16 -12.09
CA GLU A 248 22.75 3.83 -12.91
C GLU A 248 23.09 3.99 -14.40
N GLU A 249 23.69 5.12 -14.80
CA GLU A 249 24.15 5.36 -16.19
C GLU A 249 25.15 4.29 -16.66
N HIS A 250 26.11 3.90 -15.81
CA HIS A 250 27.09 2.85 -16.11
C HIS A 250 26.45 1.47 -16.28
N LEU A 251 25.46 1.13 -15.44
CA LEU A 251 24.69 -0.11 -15.60
C LEU A 251 23.91 -0.13 -16.90
N VAL A 252 23.23 0.96 -17.25
CA VAL A 252 22.44 1.07 -18.49
C VAL A 252 23.35 0.84 -19.70
N ILE A 253 24.53 1.46 -19.73
CA ILE A 253 25.52 1.27 -20.81
C ILE A 253 25.97 -0.20 -20.91
N ARG A 254 26.24 -0.85 -19.76
CA ARG A 254 26.71 -2.24 -19.73
C ARG A 254 25.64 -3.25 -20.10
N LEU A 255 24.38 -3.01 -19.72
CA LEU A 255 23.23 -3.84 -20.07
C LEU A 255 22.90 -3.73 -21.57
N ALA A 256 23.17 -2.58 -22.19
CA ALA A 256 23.01 -2.36 -23.62
C ALA A 256 24.06 -3.03 -24.51
N ALA A 257 25.18 -3.50 -23.93
CA ALA A 257 26.30 -4.02 -24.70
C ALA A 257 25.99 -5.41 -25.30
N PRO A 258 26.37 -5.68 -26.57
CA PRO A 258 26.20 -7.00 -27.19
C PRO A 258 26.90 -8.10 -26.38
N GLY A 259 26.15 -9.14 -26.00
CA GLY A 259 26.69 -10.27 -25.22
C GLY A 259 26.66 -10.08 -23.70
N ALA A 260 26.00 -9.03 -23.19
CA ALA A 260 25.73 -8.91 -21.75
C ALA A 260 24.95 -10.14 -21.24
N SER A 261 25.57 -10.93 -20.36
CA SER A 261 24.91 -12.03 -19.67
C SER A 261 24.06 -11.47 -18.53
N ILE A 262 22.85 -11.03 -18.86
CA ILE A 262 21.80 -10.86 -17.85
C ILE A 262 21.45 -12.26 -17.37
N ASP A 263 21.32 -12.43 -16.06
CA ASP A 263 20.87 -13.69 -15.47
C ASP A 263 19.54 -14.06 -16.17
N LYS A 264 19.54 -15.14 -16.96
CA LYS A 264 18.38 -15.53 -17.79
C LYS A 264 17.27 -16.16 -16.93
N THR A 265 17.38 -16.07 -15.61
CA THR A 265 16.38 -16.53 -14.67
C THR A 265 15.10 -15.69 -14.88
N PRO A 266 13.98 -16.33 -15.23
CA PRO A 266 12.74 -15.60 -15.46
C PRO A 266 12.32 -14.89 -14.18
N SER A 267 11.95 -13.62 -14.30
CA SER A 267 11.33 -12.89 -13.21
C SER A 267 9.96 -13.50 -12.95
N VAL A 268 9.71 -14.02 -11.74
CA VAL A 268 8.42 -14.61 -11.36
C VAL A 268 7.64 -13.63 -10.50
N MET A 269 6.49 -13.17 -10.99
CA MET A 269 5.52 -12.36 -10.25
C MET A 269 4.45 -13.27 -9.64
N HIS A 270 4.23 -13.17 -8.34
CA HIS A 270 3.22 -13.94 -7.62
C HIS A 270 1.98 -13.09 -7.33
N VAL A 271 0.80 -13.60 -7.68
CA VAL A 271 -0.48 -12.93 -7.46
C VAL A 271 -1.51 -13.93 -6.94
N SER A 272 -2.45 -13.46 -6.11
CA SER A 272 -3.62 -14.23 -5.71
C SER A 272 -4.63 -14.25 -6.86
N ALA A 273 -5.05 -15.44 -7.29
CA ALA A 273 -6.05 -15.58 -8.34
C ALA A 273 -7.36 -14.85 -7.98
N ARG A 274 -7.76 -14.91 -6.70
CA ARG A 274 -8.96 -14.23 -6.19
C ARG A 274 -8.81 -12.71 -6.27
N ASP A 275 -7.69 -12.16 -5.83
CA ASP A 275 -7.48 -10.71 -5.79
C ASP A 275 -7.46 -10.10 -7.19
N ALA A 276 -6.81 -10.79 -8.15
CA ALA A 276 -6.75 -10.36 -9.54
C ALA A 276 -8.12 -10.30 -10.22
N GLN A 277 -9.10 -11.09 -9.76
CA GLN A 277 -10.48 -11.08 -10.26
C GLN A 277 -11.31 -9.96 -9.65
N LEU A 278 -11.01 -9.55 -8.42
CA LEU A 278 -11.81 -8.55 -7.71
C LEU A 278 -11.42 -7.12 -8.08
N ARG A 279 -10.17 -6.88 -8.46
CA ARG A 279 -9.63 -5.52 -8.63
C ARG A 279 -8.38 -5.47 -9.52
N PRO A 280 -8.09 -4.30 -10.11
CA PRO A 280 -6.80 -4.04 -10.71
C PRO A 280 -5.65 -4.29 -9.76
N CYS A 281 -4.55 -4.83 -10.27
CA CYS A 281 -3.33 -5.12 -9.53
C CYS A 281 -2.12 -4.62 -10.31
N VAL A 282 -1.18 -3.96 -9.64
CA VAL A 282 0.14 -3.62 -10.22
C VAL A 282 1.17 -4.57 -9.66
N MET A 283 1.93 -5.24 -10.53
CA MET A 283 2.94 -6.23 -10.22
C MET A 283 4.30 -5.72 -10.67
N PHE A 284 5.34 -5.94 -9.86
CA PHE A 284 6.68 -5.46 -10.15
C PHE A 284 7.66 -6.62 -10.28
N ALA A 285 8.60 -6.51 -11.22
CA ALA A 285 9.64 -7.52 -11.43
C ALA A 285 10.74 -7.35 -10.37
N ALA A 286 10.45 -7.73 -9.12
CA ALA A 286 11.45 -7.78 -8.05
C ALA A 286 11.34 -9.12 -7.32
N GLU A 287 12.48 -9.79 -7.13
CA GLU A 287 12.59 -11.21 -6.74
C GLU A 287 11.83 -11.59 -5.46
N ARG A 288 11.44 -10.64 -4.59
CA ARG A 288 10.79 -10.92 -3.30
C ARG A 288 9.91 -9.78 -2.78
N THR A 289 9.05 -9.20 -3.62
CA THR A 289 8.14 -8.16 -3.13
C THR A 289 6.67 -8.51 -3.36
N VAL A 290 5.97 -8.81 -2.28
CA VAL A 290 4.51 -8.77 -2.23
C VAL A 290 4.11 -7.30 -2.11
N MET A 291 3.53 -6.76 -3.17
CA MET A 291 2.88 -5.46 -3.15
C MET A 291 1.88 -5.42 -1.99
N ASP A 292 1.84 -4.30 -1.27
CA ASP A 292 0.69 -3.99 -0.45
C ASP A 292 -0.47 -3.62 -1.38
N VAL A 293 -1.23 -4.65 -1.79
CA VAL A 293 -2.39 -4.59 -2.68
C VAL A 293 -3.37 -3.47 -2.30
N GLN A 294 -3.34 -3.04 -1.03
CA GLN A 294 -4.18 -1.98 -0.49
C GLN A 294 -4.01 -0.62 -1.18
N HIS A 295 -2.79 -0.21 -1.56
CA HIS A 295 -2.55 1.12 -2.14
C HIS A 295 -3.20 1.31 -3.52
N PHE A 296 -3.40 0.22 -4.27
CA PHE A 296 -4.04 0.26 -5.59
C PHE A 296 -5.53 -0.07 -5.57
N ASN A 297 -6.12 -0.37 -4.40
CA ASN A 297 -7.56 -0.64 -4.27
C ASN A 297 -8.47 0.43 -4.92
N PRO A 298 -8.18 1.74 -4.79
CA PRO A 298 -9.02 2.76 -5.40
C PRO A 298 -8.97 2.78 -6.94
N MET A 299 -7.99 2.11 -7.56
CA MET A 299 -7.79 2.12 -9.02
C MET A 299 -9.00 1.57 -9.77
N LYS A 300 -9.72 0.59 -9.19
CA LYS A 300 -10.98 0.07 -9.78
C LYS A 300 -11.99 1.19 -10.01
N ARG A 301 -12.17 2.06 -9.02
CA ARG A 301 -13.09 3.19 -9.09
C ARG A 301 -12.61 4.22 -10.11
N ALA A 302 -11.30 4.52 -10.14
CA ALA A 302 -10.71 5.42 -11.12
C ALA A 302 -10.96 4.94 -12.56
N ILE A 303 -10.65 3.66 -12.86
CA ILE A 303 -10.88 3.06 -14.18
C ILE A 303 -12.36 3.14 -14.56
N ARG A 304 -13.27 2.68 -13.68
CA ARG A 304 -14.71 2.70 -13.97
C ARG A 304 -15.25 4.12 -14.19
N SER A 305 -14.73 5.11 -13.47
CA SER A 305 -15.10 6.52 -13.67
C SER A 305 -14.69 7.00 -15.07
N VAL A 306 -13.51 6.63 -15.54
CA VAL A 306 -13.02 7.05 -16.87
C VAL A 306 -13.76 6.32 -17.98
N VAL A 307 -14.01 5.02 -17.82
CA VAL A 307 -14.82 4.23 -18.77
C VAL A 307 -16.22 4.84 -18.92
N ALA A 308 -16.87 5.20 -17.81
CA ALA A 308 -18.18 5.84 -17.85
C ALA A 308 -18.16 7.18 -18.58
N GLU A 309 -17.15 8.02 -18.34
CA GLU A 309 -16.98 9.31 -19.01
C GLU A 309 -16.80 9.13 -20.52
N TYR A 310 -15.91 8.23 -20.96
CA TYR A 310 -15.72 7.99 -22.38
C TYR A 310 -16.92 7.32 -23.04
N ALA A 311 -17.63 6.41 -22.35
CA ALA A 311 -18.85 5.82 -22.86
C ALA A 311 -19.92 6.89 -23.12
N TRP A 312 -20.02 7.90 -22.24
CA TRP A 312 -20.90 9.05 -22.45
C TRP A 312 -20.47 9.88 -23.67
N GLN A 313 -19.18 10.18 -23.81
CA GLN A 313 -18.65 10.93 -24.95
C GLN A 313 -18.80 10.19 -26.29
N ALA A 314 -18.68 8.87 -26.30
CA ALA A 314 -18.84 8.06 -27.51
C ALA A 314 -20.23 8.26 -28.18
N SER A 315 -21.26 8.59 -27.40
CA SER A 315 -22.60 8.96 -27.91
C SER A 315 -22.61 10.22 -28.79
N SER A 316 -21.56 11.05 -28.68
CA SER A 316 -21.44 12.36 -29.34
C SER A 316 -20.29 12.45 -30.34
N LEU A 317 -19.39 11.47 -30.33
CA LEU A 317 -18.22 11.38 -31.19
C LEU A 317 -18.56 10.41 -32.33
N ASP A 318 -18.49 10.89 -33.57
CA ASP A 318 -18.79 10.15 -34.81
C ASP A 318 -17.74 9.07 -35.10
N GLU A 319 -17.58 8.12 -34.18
CA GLU A 319 -16.57 7.06 -34.18
C GLU A 319 -15.12 7.55 -34.35
N GLN A 320 -14.85 8.78 -33.91
CA GLN A 320 -13.52 9.38 -33.90
C GLN A 320 -12.91 9.39 -32.50
N HIS A 321 -11.61 9.09 -32.42
CA HIS A 321 -10.85 9.21 -31.19
C HIS A 321 -10.87 10.67 -30.67
N PRO A 322 -11.21 10.92 -29.38
CA PRO A 322 -11.30 12.27 -28.81
C PRO A 322 -9.96 13.00 -28.66
N GLY A 323 -8.84 12.30 -28.86
CA GLY A 323 -7.48 12.85 -28.69
C GLY A 323 -7.08 13.01 -27.21
N THR A 324 -7.80 12.33 -26.32
CA THR A 324 -7.61 12.41 -24.87
C THR A 324 -7.24 11.06 -24.25
N PHE A 325 -6.62 11.13 -23.09
CA PHE A 325 -6.36 10.00 -22.18
C PHE A 325 -6.69 10.45 -20.75
N SER A 326 -6.73 9.51 -19.82
CA SER A 326 -6.86 9.84 -18.40
C SER A 326 -5.91 9.02 -17.53
N GLY A 327 -5.20 9.69 -16.62
CA GLY A 327 -4.33 9.03 -15.65
C GLY A 327 -5.13 8.38 -14.53
N VAL A 328 -5.09 7.06 -14.44
CA VAL A 328 -5.83 6.27 -13.43
C VAL A 328 -4.98 5.93 -12.20
N ALA A 329 -3.66 6.02 -12.31
CA ALA A 329 -2.74 5.92 -11.19
C ALA A 329 -1.41 6.60 -11.53
N SER A 330 -0.77 7.23 -10.55
CA SER A 330 0.57 7.80 -10.67
C SER A 330 1.44 7.39 -9.49
N PHE A 331 2.69 7.01 -9.72
CA PHE A 331 3.57 6.53 -8.66
C PHE A 331 5.06 6.75 -8.97
N ILE A 332 5.89 6.52 -7.95
CA ILE A 332 7.36 6.61 -8.02
C ILE A 332 7.94 5.34 -7.43
N PHE A 333 8.95 4.80 -8.11
CA PHE A 333 9.72 3.66 -7.63
C PHE A 333 10.71 4.03 -6.53
N ASP A 334 10.78 3.20 -5.49
CA ASP A 334 11.80 3.30 -4.43
C ASP A 334 13.17 2.88 -4.92
N HIS A 335 13.18 1.98 -5.91
CA HIS A 335 14.33 1.19 -6.26
C HIS A 335 14.60 1.29 -7.76
N TRP A 336 15.84 1.53 -8.15
CA TRP A 336 16.24 1.60 -9.56
C TRP A 336 15.81 0.35 -10.36
N LYS A 337 15.90 -0.87 -9.80
CA LYS A 337 15.46 -2.12 -10.46
C LYS A 337 13.96 -2.18 -10.74
N ALA A 338 13.14 -1.48 -9.96
CA ALA A 338 11.70 -1.47 -10.16
C ALA A 338 11.28 -0.54 -11.30
N ARG A 339 12.16 0.38 -11.74
CA ARG A 339 11.85 1.40 -12.75
C ARG A 339 11.56 0.85 -14.14
N ASP A 340 12.02 -0.37 -14.41
CA ASP A 340 12.11 -0.86 -15.78
C ASP A 340 10.92 -1.74 -16.18
N ARG A 341 10.34 -2.53 -15.26
CA ARG A 341 9.32 -3.54 -15.62
C ARG A 341 8.23 -3.72 -14.57
N TYR A 342 7.00 -3.41 -14.96
CA TYR A 342 5.79 -3.71 -14.18
C TYR A 342 4.66 -4.19 -15.08
N VAL A 343 3.69 -4.88 -14.46
CA VAL A 343 2.50 -5.38 -15.14
C VAL A 343 1.27 -4.89 -14.41
N VAL A 344 0.30 -4.37 -15.14
CA VAL A 344 -1.02 -4.01 -14.63
C VAL A 344 -1.99 -5.09 -15.06
N SER A 345 -2.59 -5.80 -14.12
CA SER A 345 -3.72 -6.69 -14.37
C SER A 345 -5.01 -5.97 -14.05
N VAL A 346 -6.02 -6.09 -14.90
CA VAL A 346 -7.37 -5.53 -14.72
C VAL A 346 -8.40 -6.62 -15.04
N PRO A 347 -9.45 -6.82 -14.22
CA PRO A 347 -10.59 -7.64 -14.60
C PRO A 347 -11.18 -7.16 -15.93
N LEU A 348 -11.31 -8.04 -16.94
CA LEU A 348 -11.74 -7.60 -18.26
C LEU A 348 -13.14 -6.96 -18.25
N GLU A 349 -14.01 -7.41 -17.34
CA GLU A 349 -15.34 -6.85 -17.08
C GLU A 349 -15.34 -5.35 -16.70
N ASP A 350 -14.22 -4.83 -16.17
CA ASP A 350 -14.08 -3.42 -15.83
C ASP A 350 -13.79 -2.53 -17.06
N LEU A 351 -13.46 -3.14 -18.21
CA LEU A 351 -13.17 -2.45 -19.47
C LEU A 351 -14.25 -2.69 -20.52
N MET A 352 -14.87 -3.87 -20.55
CA MET A 352 -15.95 -4.20 -21.49
C MET A 352 -16.85 -5.33 -20.96
N PRO A 353 -18.11 -5.44 -21.44
CA PRO A 353 -18.91 -6.64 -21.24
C PRO A 353 -18.19 -7.88 -21.78
N ILE A 354 -18.16 -8.95 -20.99
CA ILE A 354 -17.48 -10.20 -21.35
C ILE A 354 -18.43 -11.29 -21.88
N ASP A 355 -19.74 -11.08 -21.76
CA ASP A 355 -20.74 -12.02 -22.26
C ASP A 355 -20.83 -11.96 -23.79
N GLY A 356 -21.14 -13.11 -24.42
CA GLY A 356 -21.40 -13.21 -25.87
C GLY A 356 -20.20 -13.55 -26.75
N LEU A 357 -18.99 -13.66 -26.17
CA LEU A 357 -17.78 -14.12 -26.86
C LEU A 357 -17.32 -15.48 -26.34
N ASP A 358 -16.90 -16.38 -27.24
CA ASP A 358 -16.23 -17.62 -26.85
C ASP A 358 -14.75 -17.37 -26.59
N TRP A 359 -14.45 -16.96 -25.36
CA TRP A 359 -13.09 -16.70 -24.90
C TRP A 359 -12.17 -17.91 -25.00
N GLN A 360 -12.71 -19.14 -24.85
CA GLN A 360 -11.89 -20.35 -24.92
C GLN A 360 -11.47 -20.62 -26.37
N ALA A 361 -12.39 -20.49 -27.32
CA ALA A 361 -12.08 -20.60 -28.75
C ALA A 361 -11.03 -19.56 -29.16
N LEU A 362 -11.24 -18.28 -28.81
CA LEU A 362 -10.29 -17.20 -29.10
C LEU A 362 -8.89 -17.48 -28.53
N ALA A 363 -8.80 -17.99 -27.30
CA ALA A 363 -7.51 -18.30 -26.68
C ALA A 363 -6.81 -19.53 -27.29
N ASN A 364 -7.58 -20.53 -27.75
CA ASN A 364 -7.03 -21.74 -28.39
C ASN A 364 -6.56 -21.47 -29.83
N GLU A 365 -7.16 -20.50 -30.52
CA GLU A 365 -6.81 -20.10 -31.90
C GLU A 365 -5.77 -18.98 -31.94
N ASP A 366 -5.19 -18.58 -30.81
CA ASP A 366 -4.29 -17.43 -30.68
C ASP A 366 -4.89 -16.12 -31.24
N GLY A 367 -6.22 -16.00 -31.20
CA GLY A 367 -7.01 -14.95 -31.81
C GLY A 367 -6.84 -13.56 -31.19
N GLU A 368 -7.61 -12.61 -31.71
CA GLU A 368 -7.61 -11.21 -31.27
C GLU A 368 -9.03 -10.73 -30.97
N VAL A 369 -9.15 -9.82 -30.00
CA VAL A 369 -10.39 -9.14 -29.65
C VAL A 369 -10.20 -7.62 -29.74
N GLY A 370 -11.22 -6.90 -30.22
CA GLY A 370 -11.23 -5.44 -30.15
C GLY A 370 -11.63 -4.98 -28.75
N LEU A 371 -10.73 -4.31 -28.04
CA LEU A 371 -11.04 -3.69 -26.75
C LEU A 371 -11.41 -2.22 -26.97
N PRO A 372 -12.50 -1.69 -26.38
CA PRO A 372 -12.90 -0.28 -26.51
C PRO A 372 -11.98 0.69 -25.76
N TYR A 373 -11.26 0.19 -24.76
CA TYR A 373 -10.30 0.96 -23.97
C TYR A 373 -9.03 0.14 -23.74
N ARG A 374 -7.87 0.79 -23.77
CA ARG A 374 -6.57 0.15 -23.51
C ARG A 374 -5.75 1.00 -22.56
N LEU A 375 -4.91 0.32 -21.77
CA LEU A 375 -3.99 0.99 -20.85
C LEU A 375 -2.64 1.24 -21.50
N SER A 376 -2.02 2.35 -21.15
CA SER A 376 -0.65 2.69 -21.50
C SER A 376 0.09 3.27 -20.30
N THR A 377 1.42 3.39 -20.41
CA THR A 377 2.27 4.02 -19.40
C THR A 377 2.92 5.27 -19.99
N ARG A 378 3.11 6.29 -19.17
CA ARG A 378 3.91 7.46 -19.53
C ARG A 378 4.65 8.02 -18.31
N SER A 379 5.63 8.88 -18.56
CA SER A 379 6.24 9.71 -17.52
C SER A 379 5.57 11.08 -17.55
N ALA A 380 4.83 11.41 -16.49
CA ALA A 380 4.09 12.65 -16.36
C ALA A 380 4.92 13.69 -15.58
N PRO A 381 5.25 14.85 -16.16
CA PRO A 381 6.04 15.87 -15.47
C PRO A 381 5.28 16.45 -14.26
N MET A 382 6.02 16.79 -13.21
CA MET A 382 5.54 17.48 -12.03
C MET A 382 6.16 18.86 -11.92
N LYS A 383 5.38 19.82 -11.39
CA LYS A 383 5.94 21.11 -10.97
C LYS A 383 6.95 20.89 -9.85
N ALA A 384 8.18 21.38 -10.01
CA ALA A 384 9.22 21.31 -9.01
C ALA A 384 8.73 21.85 -7.66
N GLY A 385 9.09 21.18 -6.56
CA GLY A 385 8.68 21.56 -5.20
C GLY A 385 7.34 21.01 -4.71
N LYS A 386 6.55 20.33 -5.56
CA LYS A 386 5.27 19.74 -5.14
C LYS A 386 5.42 18.43 -4.36
N LEU A 387 6.48 17.68 -4.61
CA LEU A 387 6.75 16.40 -3.97
C LEU A 387 8.25 16.20 -3.82
N ALA A 388 8.66 15.85 -2.61
CA ALA A 388 10.02 15.45 -2.30
C ALA A 388 9.99 14.16 -1.49
N ILE A 389 10.85 13.22 -1.84
CA ILE A 389 11.09 12.01 -1.03
C ILE A 389 12.47 12.19 -0.40
N GLY A 390 12.48 12.37 0.94
CA GLY A 390 13.68 12.83 1.63
C GLY A 390 14.13 14.19 1.10
N LEU A 391 15.37 14.26 0.59
CA LEU A 391 15.94 15.47 -0.01
C LEU A 391 15.85 15.49 -1.55
N THR A 392 15.29 14.45 -2.15
CA THR A 392 15.17 14.34 -3.62
C THR A 392 13.87 14.96 -4.10
N GLN A 393 13.99 16.02 -4.90
CA GLN A 393 12.85 16.64 -5.58
C GLN A 393 12.37 15.74 -6.72
N ILE A 394 11.08 15.47 -6.73
CA ILE A 394 10.47 14.65 -7.76
C ILE A 394 9.97 15.56 -8.88
N THR A 395 10.50 15.34 -10.08
CA THR A 395 10.18 16.12 -11.28
C THR A 395 9.26 15.38 -12.25
N ALA A 396 9.03 14.08 -12.07
CA ALA A 396 8.11 13.29 -12.87
C ALA A 396 7.57 12.08 -12.10
N LEU A 397 6.36 11.64 -12.46
CA LEU A 397 5.72 10.41 -11.97
C LEU A 397 5.55 9.43 -13.12
N GLU A 398 5.61 8.14 -12.81
CA GLU A 398 5.09 7.12 -13.73
C GLU A 398 3.58 7.13 -13.62
N GLN A 399 2.89 7.21 -14.76
CA GLN A 399 1.45 7.32 -14.83
C GLN A 399 0.89 6.21 -15.71
N ILE A 400 -0.03 5.42 -15.13
CA ILE A 400 -0.87 4.47 -15.86
C ILE A 400 -2.05 5.27 -16.43
N CYS A 401 -2.21 5.21 -17.74
CA CYS A 401 -3.20 5.96 -18.49
C CYS A 401 -4.21 5.02 -19.14
N LEU A 402 -5.47 5.45 -19.25
CA LEU A 402 -6.53 4.78 -19.99
C LEU A 402 -6.96 5.68 -21.16
N THR A 403 -7.10 5.11 -22.35
CA THR A 403 -7.56 5.81 -23.55
C THR A 403 -8.53 4.93 -24.34
N PRO A 404 -9.55 5.51 -25.01
CA PRO A 404 -10.42 4.75 -25.90
C PRO A 404 -9.67 4.35 -27.18
N THR A 405 -10.14 3.33 -27.87
CA THR A 405 -9.51 2.79 -29.10
C THR A 405 -10.37 3.03 -30.34
N VAL A 406 -11.23 4.04 -30.29
CA VAL A 406 -12.21 4.35 -31.33
C VAL A 406 -11.53 4.98 -32.55
N GLY A 407 -11.94 4.54 -33.75
CA GLY A 407 -11.40 5.01 -35.04
C GLY A 407 -10.10 4.32 -35.46
N GLU A 408 -9.51 4.77 -36.56
CA GLU A 408 -8.33 4.09 -37.18
C GLU A 408 -6.98 4.47 -36.56
N ARG A 409 -6.94 5.54 -35.74
CA ARG A 409 -5.68 6.09 -35.20
C ARG A 409 -5.07 5.26 -34.07
N ILE A 410 -5.89 4.57 -33.30
CA ILE A 410 -5.46 3.78 -32.14
C ILE A 410 -5.88 2.33 -32.35
N PRO A 411 -4.95 1.37 -32.33
CA PRO A 411 -5.31 -0.03 -32.56
C PRO A 411 -6.21 -0.56 -31.44
N ALA A 412 -7.38 -1.09 -31.81
CA ALA A 412 -8.30 -1.71 -30.86
C ALA A 412 -7.99 -3.19 -30.58
N LYS A 413 -7.34 -3.89 -31.51
CA LYS A 413 -7.11 -5.33 -31.42
C LYS A 413 -6.04 -5.69 -30.37
N VAL A 414 -6.36 -6.67 -29.54
CA VAL A 414 -5.51 -7.24 -28.49
C VAL A 414 -5.50 -8.75 -28.62
N LYS A 415 -4.33 -9.36 -28.45
CA LYS A 415 -4.15 -10.81 -28.50
C LYS A 415 -4.83 -11.48 -27.30
N VAL A 416 -5.50 -12.61 -27.56
CA VAL A 416 -6.09 -13.46 -26.53
C VAL A 416 -5.20 -14.68 -26.34
N ARG A 417 -4.79 -14.97 -25.10
CA ARG A 417 -3.88 -16.07 -24.79
C ARG A 417 -4.40 -16.91 -23.64
N ARG A 418 -4.13 -18.20 -23.72
CA ARG A 418 -4.48 -19.17 -22.69
C ARG A 418 -3.48 -19.12 -21.54
N VAL A 419 -3.98 -19.22 -20.31
CA VAL A 419 -3.16 -19.43 -19.12
C VAL A 419 -3.01 -20.93 -18.87
N GLU A 420 -1.80 -21.36 -18.54
CA GLU A 420 -1.49 -22.76 -18.24
C GLU A 420 -1.80 -23.07 -16.77
N THR A 421 -2.15 -24.33 -16.46
CA THR A 421 -2.26 -24.80 -15.07
C THR A 421 -0.93 -25.44 -14.69
N THR A 422 -0.43 -25.17 -13.49
CA THR A 422 0.77 -25.87 -12.99
C THR A 422 0.53 -27.38 -12.89
N PRO A 423 1.56 -28.23 -13.02
CA PRO A 423 1.41 -29.68 -12.88
C PRO A 423 0.79 -30.12 -11.54
N ALA A 424 1.04 -29.34 -10.47
CA ALA A 424 0.46 -29.57 -9.15
C ALA A 424 -1.00 -29.11 -9.02
N GLY A 425 -1.55 -28.38 -10.00
CA GLY A 425 -2.92 -27.86 -9.97
C GLY A 425 -3.16 -26.72 -8.97
N ASP A 426 -2.10 -26.23 -8.33
CA ASP A 426 -2.13 -25.25 -7.24
C ASP A 426 -2.13 -23.78 -7.71
N ALA A 427 -1.72 -23.55 -8.97
CA ALA A 427 -1.60 -22.22 -9.54
C ALA A 427 -1.82 -22.23 -11.06
N PHE A 428 -1.93 -21.03 -11.62
CA PHE A 428 -1.94 -20.77 -13.05
C PHE A 428 -0.68 -20.00 -13.46
N LEU A 429 -0.21 -20.22 -14.68
CA LEU A 429 1.05 -19.69 -15.20
C LEU A 429 0.84 -19.03 -16.56
N TYR A 430 1.42 -17.85 -16.73
CA TYR A 430 1.60 -17.22 -18.04
C TYR A 430 3.04 -16.78 -18.19
N THR A 431 3.66 -17.14 -19.32
CA THR A 431 5.03 -16.73 -19.65
C THR A 431 5.00 -15.81 -20.86
N LYS A 432 5.46 -14.57 -20.68
CA LYS A 432 5.71 -13.66 -21.80
C LYS A 432 7.09 -13.96 -22.38
N ALA A 433 7.12 -14.47 -23.61
CA ALA A 433 8.35 -14.69 -24.36
C ALA A 433 8.91 -13.35 -24.84
N ASP A 434 9.96 -12.88 -24.19
CA ASP A 434 10.69 -11.65 -24.52
C ASP A 434 12.20 -11.88 -24.27
N GLN A 435 13.07 -10.91 -24.57
CA GLN A 435 14.52 -11.00 -24.35
C GLN A 435 14.88 -11.37 -22.90
N ALA A 436 14.05 -10.96 -21.93
CA ALA A 436 14.09 -11.41 -20.54
C ALA A 436 12.72 -12.00 -20.16
N PRO A 437 12.58 -13.34 -20.05
CA PRO A 437 11.29 -13.99 -19.85
C PRO A 437 10.63 -13.55 -18.54
N LEU A 438 9.36 -13.15 -18.64
CA LEU A 438 8.54 -12.75 -17.49
C LEU A 438 7.47 -13.81 -17.25
N VAL A 439 7.40 -14.29 -16.01
CA VAL A 439 6.46 -15.33 -15.59
C VAL A 439 5.51 -14.76 -14.56
N ILE A 440 4.21 -14.88 -14.81
CA ILE A 440 3.16 -14.49 -13.85
C ILE A 440 2.51 -15.76 -13.32
N ARG A 441 2.46 -15.89 -12.00
CA ARG A 441 1.90 -17.05 -11.29
C ARG A 441 0.72 -16.61 -10.42
N TRP A 442 -0.47 -17.10 -10.74
CA TRP A 442 -1.68 -16.91 -9.93
C TRP A 442 -1.93 -18.10 -9.01
N SER A 443 -1.76 -17.92 -7.71
CA SER A 443 -2.02 -18.96 -6.71
C SER A 443 -3.52 -19.11 -6.44
N ARG A 444 -4.02 -20.36 -6.41
CA ARG A 444 -5.43 -20.67 -6.07
C ARG A 444 -5.72 -20.54 -4.58
N SER A 445 -4.73 -20.83 -3.75
CA SER A 445 -4.78 -20.73 -2.30
C SER A 445 -3.67 -19.80 -1.82
N CYS A 446 -3.97 -18.84 -0.94
CA CYS A 446 -2.93 -18.29 -0.08
C CYS A 446 -2.56 -19.40 0.91
N PRO A 447 -1.32 -19.89 0.96
CA PRO A 447 -0.92 -20.71 2.09
C PRO A 447 -1.13 -19.85 3.35
N PHE A 448 -1.93 -20.34 4.29
CA PHE A 448 -2.03 -19.77 5.62
C PHE A 448 -0.70 -20.08 6.31
N THR A 449 0.33 -19.28 6.04
CA THR A 449 1.60 -19.40 6.77
C THR A 449 1.37 -18.80 8.15
N LEU A 450 1.54 -19.65 9.19
CA LEU A 450 1.66 -19.24 10.59
C LEU A 450 2.88 -18.34 10.85
N GLU A 451 3.81 -18.28 9.89
CA GLU A 451 4.91 -17.32 9.91
C GLU A 451 4.40 -15.93 9.52
N PRO A 452 4.77 -14.87 10.27
CA PRO A 452 4.46 -13.51 9.87
C PRO A 452 5.02 -13.30 8.45
N PRO A 453 4.25 -12.70 7.53
CA PRO A 453 4.74 -12.45 6.19
C PRO A 453 6.07 -11.68 6.29
N PRO A 454 7.09 -12.05 5.51
CA PRO A 454 8.34 -11.29 5.51
C PRO A 454 7.99 -9.82 5.27
N ALA A 455 8.67 -8.91 5.99
CA ALA A 455 8.39 -7.47 5.99
C ALA A 455 7.99 -6.99 4.58
N ARG A 456 6.71 -6.63 4.41
CA ARG A 456 6.16 -6.18 3.12
C ARG A 456 6.99 -4.98 2.68
N ARG A 457 7.67 -5.09 1.54
CA ARG A 457 8.44 -3.99 0.97
C ARG A 457 7.50 -3.18 0.09
N SER A 458 7.42 -1.87 0.31
CA SER A 458 6.79 -1.02 -0.69
C SER A 458 7.71 -0.95 -1.91
N VAL A 459 7.15 -1.14 -3.11
CA VAL A 459 7.89 -0.91 -4.37
C VAL A 459 7.77 0.55 -4.80
N ALA A 460 6.74 1.24 -4.32
CA ALA A 460 6.47 2.62 -4.63
C ALA A 460 6.43 3.51 -3.37
N SER A 461 7.20 4.59 -3.36
CA SER A 461 7.32 5.53 -2.22
C SER A 461 6.13 6.47 -2.18
N TYR A 462 5.51 6.63 -3.34
CA TYR A 462 4.38 7.51 -3.55
C TYR A 462 3.46 6.83 -4.54
N VAL A 463 2.19 6.70 -4.16
CA VAL A 463 1.11 6.24 -5.03
C VAL A 463 -0.01 7.26 -4.90
N SER A 464 -0.49 7.75 -6.03
CA SER A 464 -1.60 8.69 -6.14
C SER A 464 -2.63 8.12 -7.10
N ILE A 465 -3.85 7.97 -6.64
CA ILE A 465 -4.97 7.47 -7.44
C ILE A 465 -6.09 8.51 -7.36
N PRO A 466 -6.41 9.19 -8.47
CA PRO A 466 -7.47 10.18 -8.47
C PRO A 466 -8.83 9.51 -8.28
N GLN A 467 -9.66 10.07 -7.39
CA GLN A 467 -11.04 9.59 -7.20
C GLN A 467 -11.93 9.88 -8.42
N THR A 468 -11.64 11.00 -9.10
CA THR A 468 -12.29 11.44 -10.34
C THR A 468 -11.18 11.84 -11.31
N PRO A 469 -10.68 10.91 -12.14
CA PRO A 469 -9.61 11.18 -13.06
C PRO A 469 -10.03 12.23 -14.10
N LEU A 470 -9.13 13.18 -14.40
CA LEU A 470 -9.39 14.21 -15.41
C LEU A 470 -8.98 13.69 -16.79
N LEU A 471 -9.67 14.17 -17.82
CA LEU A 471 -9.27 13.95 -19.20
C LEU A 471 -8.17 14.95 -19.58
N GLU A 472 -7.09 14.44 -20.14
CA GLU A 472 -5.94 15.20 -20.60
C GLU A 472 -5.77 14.98 -22.10
N SER A 473 -5.35 16.02 -22.83
CA SER A 473 -5.07 15.92 -24.27
C SER A 473 -3.65 15.40 -24.52
N PHE A 474 -3.45 14.64 -25.60
CA PHE A 474 -2.10 14.30 -26.05
C PHE A 474 -1.32 15.55 -26.48
N GLU A 475 -0.06 15.67 -26.05
CA GLU A 475 0.81 16.81 -26.40
C GLU A 475 1.34 16.72 -27.85
N SER A 476 1.44 15.52 -28.43
CA SER A 476 1.77 15.32 -29.84
C SER A 476 1.09 14.05 -30.40
N SER A 477 0.99 13.94 -31.73
CA SER A 477 0.38 12.82 -32.45
C SER A 477 1.24 11.55 -32.38
N GLU A 478 1.58 11.09 -31.19
CA GLU A 478 2.32 9.86 -30.98
C GLU A 478 1.48 8.65 -31.39
N THR A 479 2.08 7.72 -32.12
CA THR A 479 1.59 6.34 -32.19
C THR A 479 1.69 5.74 -30.79
N LEU A 480 0.59 5.79 -30.05
CA LEU A 480 0.45 5.09 -28.78
C LEU A 480 0.76 3.61 -29.01
N ARG A 481 1.75 3.09 -28.28
CA ARG A 481 2.10 1.66 -28.33
C ARG A 481 1.47 0.96 -27.14
N PHE A 482 0.88 -0.18 -27.41
CA PHE A 482 0.32 -1.05 -26.40
C PHE A 482 1.11 -2.35 -26.39
N ASP A 483 1.57 -2.71 -25.20
CA ASP A 483 2.15 -4.00 -24.92
C ASP A 483 1.25 -4.67 -23.90
N ASP A 484 0.25 -5.40 -24.39
CA ASP A 484 -0.84 -5.93 -23.59
C ASP A 484 -1.38 -7.26 -24.15
N VAL A 485 -2.16 -7.95 -23.34
CA VAL A 485 -2.76 -9.23 -23.68
C VAL A 485 -4.03 -9.47 -22.87
N VAL A 486 -5.01 -10.17 -23.45
CA VAL A 486 -6.12 -10.74 -22.70
C VAL A 486 -5.79 -12.18 -22.36
N LEU A 487 -5.82 -12.50 -21.07
CA LEU A 487 -5.56 -13.84 -20.55
C LEU A 487 -6.86 -14.57 -20.22
N VAL A 488 -7.01 -15.77 -20.74
CA VAL A 488 -8.16 -16.65 -20.51
C VAL A 488 -7.73 -17.85 -19.69
N PHE A 489 -8.36 -18.02 -18.53
CA PHE A 489 -8.11 -19.16 -17.65
C PHE A 489 -8.79 -20.43 -18.17
N PRO A 490 -8.26 -21.62 -17.83
CA PRO A 490 -8.87 -22.89 -18.23
C PRO A 490 -10.36 -23.00 -17.88
N ALA A 491 -11.14 -23.61 -18.76
CA ALA A 491 -12.56 -23.89 -18.51
C ALA A 491 -12.74 -24.66 -17.18
N GLY A 492 -13.77 -24.28 -16.42
CA GLY A 492 -14.05 -24.86 -15.09
C GLY A 492 -13.18 -24.32 -13.95
N SER A 493 -12.26 -23.38 -14.20
CA SER A 493 -11.48 -22.70 -13.14
C SER A 493 -12.31 -21.75 -12.27
N GLY A 494 -13.47 -21.29 -12.76
CA GLY A 494 -14.28 -20.25 -12.12
C GLY A 494 -13.69 -18.84 -12.22
N LEU A 495 -12.63 -18.64 -13.01
CA LEU A 495 -11.98 -17.36 -13.21
C LEU A 495 -12.37 -16.74 -14.55
N GLN A 496 -12.65 -15.45 -14.55
CA GLN A 496 -12.95 -14.66 -15.74
C GLN A 496 -11.66 -14.18 -16.42
N PRO A 497 -11.73 -13.78 -17.71
CA PRO A 497 -10.59 -13.23 -18.42
C PRO A 497 -10.01 -11.97 -17.74
N LEU A 498 -8.69 -11.81 -17.83
CA LEU A 498 -7.97 -10.64 -17.33
C LEU A 498 -7.30 -9.89 -18.48
N TYR A 499 -7.34 -8.56 -18.44
CA TYR A 499 -6.51 -7.72 -19.30
C TYR A 499 -5.19 -7.39 -18.59
N LEU A 500 -4.07 -7.63 -19.26
CA LEU A 500 -2.75 -7.31 -18.74
C LEU A 500 -2.08 -6.27 -19.64
N MET A 501 -1.58 -5.19 -19.05
CA MET A 501 -0.67 -4.23 -19.68
C MET A 501 0.73 -4.41 -19.10
N PHE A 502 1.73 -4.50 -19.96
CA PHE A 502 3.13 -4.62 -19.61
C PHE A 502 3.83 -3.29 -19.87
N LYS A 503 4.60 -2.83 -18.89
CA LYS A 503 5.71 -1.93 -19.17
C LYS A 503 6.94 -2.79 -19.48
N GLY A 504 7.31 -2.83 -20.75
CA GLY A 504 8.60 -3.38 -21.20
C GLY A 504 9.74 -2.41 -20.93
N ASP A 505 10.98 -2.90 -21.02
CA ASP A 505 12.16 -2.04 -21.01
C ASP A 505 11.90 -0.87 -21.96
N ARG A 506 12.19 0.35 -21.51
CA ARG A 506 12.57 1.36 -22.47
C ARG A 506 13.68 0.70 -23.27
N SER A 507 13.39 0.30 -24.51
CA SER A 507 14.41 0.27 -25.54
C SER A 507 15.14 1.57 -25.33
N LEU A 508 16.40 1.47 -24.90
CA LEU A 508 17.45 2.46 -25.03
C LEU A 508 16.97 3.55 -25.98
N ALA A 509 16.29 4.56 -25.42
CA ALA A 509 15.72 5.62 -26.21
C ALA A 509 16.93 6.48 -26.49
N THR A 510 17.43 6.29 -27.72
CA THR A 510 18.40 7.12 -28.43
C THR A 510 18.50 8.55 -27.94
#